data_AF-A0A350BW83-F1
#
_entry.id   AF-A0A350BW83-F1
#
_cell.length_a   1.000
_cell.length_b   1.000
_cell.length_c   1.000
_cell.angle_alpha   90.00
_cell.angle_beta   90.00
_cell.angle_gamma   90.00
#
_symmetry.space_group_name_H-M   'P 1'
#
loop_
_entity.id
_entity.type
_entity.pdbx_description
1 polymer ?
#
loop_
_entity_poly.entity_id
_entity_poly.type
_entity_poly.pdbx_seq_one_letter_code
_entity_poly.pdbx_strand_id
1 'polypeptide(L)'
;MSNNLTNQKELFGHPIGLFVLFFTEMWERFSYYGMRAILVLYLITEVAEKNPGLGWSNGEALALYGWYTMMVYVMSIPGGIIADKLLGQRKSVMVGCVLLVAGHGILAVEEMWAFYSGLVLIVLGVGMLKPNISTMVGGLYKQGDIRRDKGFTIFYIG
;
A
#
# COMPACT_ATOMS: atom_id res chain seq x y z
N MET A 1 17.56 11.16 19.33
CA MET A 1 17.47 9.88 20.08
C MET A 1 18.44 8.90 19.46
N SER A 2 19.51 8.55 20.18
CA SER A 2 20.47 7.52 19.75
C SER A 2 19.81 6.14 19.90
N ASN A 3 19.38 5.54 18.80
CA ASN A 3 18.89 4.16 18.82
C ASN A 3 20.10 3.21 18.83
N ASN A 4 20.20 2.40 19.87
CA ASN A 4 21.13 1.27 19.99
C ASN A 4 20.91 0.26 18.86
N LEU A 5 21.45 0.53 17.67
CA LEU A 5 21.50 -0.39 16.53
C LEU A 5 22.50 -1.55 16.74
N THR A 6 23.11 -1.66 17.92
CA THR A 6 24.17 -2.62 18.25
C THR A 6 23.66 -4.00 18.70
N ASN A 7 22.34 -4.19 18.81
CA ASN A 7 21.75 -5.45 19.29
C ASN A 7 20.43 -5.80 18.59
N GLN A 8 20.33 -5.52 17.29
CA GLN A 8 19.17 -5.95 16.51
C GLN A 8 19.27 -7.44 16.20
N LYS A 9 18.21 -8.19 16.52
CA LYS A 9 18.12 -9.59 16.10
C LYS A 9 18.13 -9.66 14.57
N GLU A 10 18.92 -10.59 14.04
CA GLU A 10 19.07 -10.80 12.60
C GLU A 10 18.48 -12.14 12.18
N LEU A 11 18.04 -12.20 10.92
CA LEU A 11 17.61 -13.41 10.23
C LEU A 11 18.20 -13.36 8.81
N PHE A 12 18.82 -14.45 8.37
CA PHE A 12 19.55 -14.51 7.09
C PHE A 12 20.53 -13.32 6.84
N GLY A 13 21.15 -12.81 7.91
CA GLY A 13 22.13 -11.71 7.84
C GLY A 13 21.55 -10.30 7.70
N HIS A 14 20.22 -10.14 7.75
CA HIS A 14 19.53 -8.85 7.76
C HIS A 14 18.74 -8.65 9.07
N PRO A 15 18.49 -7.41 9.51
CA PRO A 15 17.63 -7.13 10.66
C PRO A 15 16.25 -7.78 10.51
N ILE A 16 15.71 -8.39 11.58
CA ILE A 16 14.38 -9.05 11.54
C ILE A 16 13.28 -8.07 11.06
N GLY A 17 13.44 -6.78 11.34
CA GLY A 17 12.54 -5.74 10.83
C GLY A 17 12.38 -5.77 9.31
N LEU A 18 13.41 -6.16 8.55
CA LEU A 18 13.33 -6.29 7.10
C LEU A 18 12.23 -7.27 6.69
N PHE A 19 12.15 -8.44 7.35
CA PHE A 19 11.17 -9.47 7.00
C PHE A 19 9.75 -9.05 7.33
N VAL A 20 9.56 -8.33 8.43
CA VAL A 20 8.26 -7.75 8.77
C VAL A 20 7.83 -6.75 7.69
N LEU A 21 8.74 -5.87 7.26
CA LEU A 21 8.46 -4.88 6.21
C LEU A 21 8.26 -5.55 4.85
N PHE A 22 9.04 -6.58 4.52
CA PHE A 22 8.89 -7.39 3.31
C PHE A 22 7.50 -8.01 3.22
N PHE A 23 7.06 -8.74 4.26
CA PHE A 23 5.73 -9.35 4.22
C PHE A 23 4.62 -8.31 4.20
N THR A 24 4.82 -7.17 4.87
CA THR A 24 3.86 -6.05 4.83
C THR A 24 3.71 -5.49 3.41
N GLU A 25 4.83 -5.23 2.74
CA GLU A 25 4.86 -4.75 1.35
C GLU A 25 4.27 -5.80 0.40
N MET A 26 4.69 -7.05 0.50
CA MET A 26 4.21 -8.15 -0.35
C MET A 26 2.69 -8.30 -0.29
N TRP A 27 2.10 -8.28 0.92
CA TRP A 27 0.64 -8.38 1.07
C TRP A 27 -0.09 -7.12 0.60
N GLU A 28 0.48 -5.92 0.81
CA GLU A 28 -0.06 -4.69 0.23
C GLU A 28 -0.09 -4.77 -1.30
N ARG A 29 1.03 -5.16 -1.92
CA ARG A 29 1.19 -5.30 -3.37
C ARG A 29 0.24 -6.34 -3.92
N PHE A 30 0.15 -7.51 -3.27
CA PHE A 30 -0.79 -8.57 -3.65
C PHE A 30 -2.24 -8.04 -3.66
N SER A 31 -2.69 -7.40 -2.58
CA SER A 31 -4.06 -6.87 -2.49
C SER A 31 -4.33 -5.78 -3.54
N TYR A 32 -3.41 -4.84 -3.69
CA TYR A 32 -3.53 -3.71 -4.61
C TYR A 32 -3.58 -4.17 -6.07
N TYR A 33 -2.63 -5.01 -6.50
CA TYR A 33 -2.60 -5.49 -7.89
C TYR A 33 -3.71 -6.49 -8.17
N GLY A 34 -4.10 -7.32 -7.18
CA GLY A 34 -5.25 -8.21 -7.30
C GLY A 34 -6.55 -7.45 -7.55
N MET A 35 -6.86 -6.46 -6.70
CA MET A 35 -8.03 -5.59 -6.88
C MET A 35 -7.96 -4.85 -8.22
N ARG A 36 -6.80 -4.26 -8.55
CA ARG A 36 -6.62 -3.50 -9.79
C ARG A 36 -6.76 -4.35 -11.07
N ALA A 37 -6.42 -5.64 -11.01
CA ALA A 37 -6.56 -6.56 -12.13
C ALA A 37 -8.03 -6.83 -12.48
N ILE A 38 -8.91 -6.88 -11.47
CA ILE A 38 -10.33 -7.15 -11.65
C ILE A 38 -11.21 -5.88 -11.68
N LEU A 39 -10.69 -4.72 -11.27
CA LEU A 39 -11.46 -3.49 -11.12
C LEU A 39 -12.19 -3.07 -12.41
N VAL A 40 -11.49 -3.04 -13.54
CA VAL A 40 -12.11 -2.64 -14.83
C VAL A 40 -13.10 -3.71 -15.28
N LEU A 41 -12.80 -4.99 -15.09
CA LEU A 41 -13.72 -6.08 -15.41
C LEU A 41 -15.03 -5.92 -14.61
N TYR A 42 -14.92 -5.71 -13.31
CA TYR A 42 -16.08 -5.46 -12.44
C TYR A 42 -16.91 -4.25 -12.88
N LEU A 43 -16.25 -3.17 -13.32
CA LEU A 43 -16.95 -1.95 -13.76
C LEU A 43 -17.76 -2.17 -15.04
N ILE A 44 -17.21 -2.89 -16.02
CA ILE A 44 -17.83 -3.05 -17.34
C ILE A 44 -18.81 -4.22 -17.44
N THR A 45 -18.67 -5.24 -16.59
CA THR A 45 -19.58 -6.41 -16.58
C THR A 45 -21.01 -5.96 -16.33
N GLU A 46 -21.96 -6.53 -17.07
CA GLU A 46 -23.37 -6.12 -17.02
C GLU A 46 -24.02 -6.46 -15.68
N VAL A 47 -25.01 -5.64 -15.30
CA VAL A 47 -25.76 -5.78 -14.03
C VAL A 47 -26.63 -7.03 -14.00
N ALA A 48 -27.03 -7.55 -15.17
CA ALA A 48 -27.93 -8.71 -15.29
C ALA A 48 -27.19 -10.07 -15.45
N GLU A 49 -25.86 -10.09 -15.36
CA GLU A 49 -25.08 -11.32 -15.47
C GLU A 49 -25.14 -12.20 -14.20
N LYS A 50 -24.73 -13.46 -14.32
CA LYS A 50 -24.63 -14.40 -13.20
C LYS A 50 -23.62 -13.95 -12.13
N ASN A 51 -22.63 -13.15 -12.53
CA ASN A 51 -21.70 -12.46 -11.64
C ASN A 51 -21.75 -10.96 -11.98
N PRO A 52 -22.72 -10.23 -11.41
CA PRO A 52 -23.05 -8.89 -11.87
C PRO A 52 -21.91 -7.90 -11.60
N GLY A 53 -21.71 -7.01 -12.56
CA GLY A 53 -20.85 -5.84 -12.42
C GLY A 53 -21.66 -4.54 -12.33
N LEU A 54 -21.00 -3.42 -12.62
CA LEU A 54 -21.65 -2.10 -12.58
C LEU A 54 -22.21 -1.63 -13.93
N GLY A 55 -21.93 -2.35 -15.03
CA GLY A 55 -22.46 -2.06 -16.36
C GLY A 55 -22.01 -0.72 -16.97
N TRP A 56 -20.82 -0.23 -16.59
CA TRP A 56 -20.26 1.03 -17.10
C TRP A 56 -19.73 0.87 -18.53
N SER A 57 -19.61 2.00 -19.24
CA SER A 57 -18.86 2.00 -20.49
C SER A 57 -17.36 1.78 -20.25
N ASN A 58 -16.67 1.18 -21.23
CA ASN A 58 -15.22 1.04 -21.20
C ASN A 58 -14.49 2.38 -20.97
N GLY A 59 -15.01 3.47 -21.55
CA GLY A 59 -14.44 4.81 -21.40
C GLY A 59 -14.50 5.31 -19.96
N GLU A 60 -15.64 5.18 -19.30
CA GLU A 60 -15.84 5.58 -17.89
C GLU A 60 -14.99 4.74 -16.94
N ALA A 61 -14.95 3.41 -17.16
CA ALA A 61 -14.16 2.49 -16.35
C ALA A 61 -12.65 2.80 -16.44
N LEU A 62 -12.14 3.05 -17.64
CA LEU A 62 -10.73 3.44 -17.86
C LEU A 62 -10.41 4.83 -17.30
N ALA A 63 -11.36 5.78 -17.38
CA ALA A 63 -11.20 7.08 -16.77
C ALA A 63 -11.08 6.98 -15.24
N LEU A 64 -11.97 6.23 -14.58
CA LEU A 64 -11.90 6.01 -13.13
C LEU A 64 -10.58 5.31 -12.74
N TYR A 65 -10.18 4.28 -13.48
CA TYR A 65 -8.91 3.59 -13.25
C TYR A 65 -7.71 4.55 -13.35
N GLY A 66 -7.70 5.44 -14.35
CA GLY A 66 -6.68 6.47 -14.51
C GLY A 66 -6.62 7.42 -13.32
N TRP A 67 -7.77 7.97 -12.91
CA TRP A 67 -7.86 8.84 -11.73
C TRP A 67 -7.43 8.14 -10.44
N TYR A 68 -7.90 6.91 -10.22
CA TYR A 68 -7.54 6.10 -9.07
C TYR A 68 -6.02 5.87 -8.99
N THR A 69 -5.42 5.38 -10.08
CA THR A 69 -3.97 5.10 -10.11
C THR A 69 -3.14 6.36 -9.92
N MET A 70 -3.53 7.48 -10.54
CA MET A 70 -2.87 8.77 -10.32
C MET A 70 -2.97 9.21 -8.86
N MET A 71 -4.15 9.12 -8.24
CA MET A 71 -4.34 9.51 -6.84
C MET A 71 -3.51 8.68 -5.86
N VAL A 72 -3.33 7.38 -6.12
CA VAL A 72 -2.43 6.52 -5.33
C VAL A 72 -1.00 7.06 -5.30
N TYR A 73 -0.49 7.58 -6.41
CA TYR A 73 0.84 8.20 -6.45
C TYR A 73 0.83 9.59 -5.82
N VAL A 74 -0.16 10.44 -6.12
CA VAL A 74 -0.25 11.80 -5.60
C VAL A 74 -0.34 11.80 -4.06
N MET A 75 -1.14 10.90 -3.49
CA MET A 75 -1.34 10.84 -2.03
C MET A 75 -0.11 10.38 -1.25
N SER A 76 0.92 9.85 -1.90
CA SER A 76 2.21 9.57 -1.26
C SER A 76 2.92 10.86 -0.81
N ILE A 77 2.68 12.00 -1.47
CA ILE A 77 3.27 13.28 -1.11
C ILE A 77 2.79 13.76 0.28
N PRO A 78 1.48 13.99 0.51
CA PRO A 78 1.00 14.40 1.83
C PRO A 78 1.24 13.31 2.88
N GLY A 79 1.15 12.02 2.52
CA GLY A 79 1.41 10.93 3.46
C GLY A 79 2.86 10.91 4.00
N GLY A 80 3.84 11.23 3.16
CA GLY A 80 5.23 11.43 3.58
C GLY A 80 5.37 12.66 4.49
N ILE A 81 4.77 13.80 4.11
CA ILE A 81 4.81 15.03 4.93
C ILE A 81 4.20 14.81 6.31
N ILE A 82 3.09 14.08 6.41
CA ILE A 82 2.43 13.75 7.68
C ILE A 82 3.34 12.87 8.54
N ALA A 83 4.03 11.89 7.95
CA ALA A 83 4.96 11.04 8.68
C ALA A 83 6.16 11.83 9.20
N ASP A 84 6.72 12.73 8.40
CA ASP A 84 7.89 13.51 8.78
C ASP A 84 7.59 14.56 9.85
N LYS A 85 6.42 15.20 9.79
CA LYS A 85 6.10 16.34 10.66
C LYS A 85 5.24 16.00 11.87
N LEU A 86 4.44 14.94 11.82
CA LEU A 86 3.39 14.70 12.82
C LEU A 86 3.46 13.32 13.47
N LEU A 87 3.40 12.25 12.69
CA LEU A 87 3.14 10.91 13.22
C LEU A 87 4.39 10.06 13.43
N GLY A 88 5.43 10.28 12.62
CA GLY A 88 6.54 9.36 12.47
C GLY A 88 6.21 8.16 11.57
N GLN A 89 7.25 7.64 10.93
CA GLN A 89 7.18 6.62 9.88
C GLN A 89 6.40 5.36 10.31
N ARG A 90 6.70 4.80 11.49
CA ARG A 90 6.03 3.59 11.99
C ARG A 90 4.52 3.77 12.18
N LYS A 91 4.08 4.89 12.75
CA LYS A 91 2.65 5.13 12.99
C LYS A 91 1.92 5.37 11.67
N SER A 92 2.53 6.10 10.74
CA SER A 92 1.97 6.32 9.41
C SER A 92 1.76 5.01 8.65
N VAL A 93 2.73 4.10 8.67
CA VAL A 93 2.58 2.76 8.07
C VAL A 93 1.44 1.98 8.71
N MET A 94 1.33 1.98 10.05
CA MET A 94 0.23 1.29 10.74
C MET A 94 -1.15 1.85 10.36
N VAL A 95 -1.29 3.18 10.28
CA VAL A 95 -2.52 3.84 9.80
C VAL A 95 -2.80 3.43 8.35
N GLY A 96 -1.78 3.44 7.50
CA GLY A 96 -1.89 2.98 6.11
C GLY A 96 -2.42 1.55 5.99
N CYS A 97 -1.87 0.61 6.77
CA CYS A 97 -2.34 -0.77 6.81
C CYS A 97 -3.82 -0.88 7.25
N VAL A 98 -4.24 -0.15 8.27
CA VAL A 98 -5.64 -0.16 8.75
C VAL A 98 -6.58 0.36 7.67
N LEU A 99 -6.21 1.46 7.00
CA LEU A 99 -7.00 2.03 5.90
C LEU A 99 -7.09 1.06 4.70
N LEU A 100 -6.01 0.35 4.37
CA LEU A 100 -5.99 -0.65 3.31
C LEU A 100 -6.91 -1.84 3.61
N VAL A 101 -6.85 -2.38 4.83
CA VAL A 101 -7.71 -3.48 5.26
C VAL A 101 -9.17 -3.04 5.28
N ALA A 102 -9.47 -1.87 5.83
CA ALA A 102 -10.83 -1.32 5.83
C ALA A 102 -11.35 -1.08 4.41
N GLY A 103 -10.52 -0.51 3.53
CA GLY A 103 -10.88 -0.23 2.14
C GLY A 103 -11.22 -1.50 1.37
N HIS A 104 -10.34 -2.51 1.41
CA HIS A 104 -10.61 -3.81 0.77
C HIS A 104 -11.78 -4.55 1.41
N GLY A 105 -11.96 -4.45 2.73
CA GLY A 105 -13.10 -5.03 3.44
C GLY A 105 -14.43 -4.41 2.99
N ILE A 106 -14.47 -3.09 2.80
CA ILE A 106 -15.66 -2.37 2.33
C ILE A 106 -15.98 -2.70 0.87
N LEU A 107 -14.97 -2.94 0.03
CA LEU A 107 -15.20 -3.35 -1.37
C LEU A 107 -15.93 -4.69 -1.51
N ALA A 108 -16.03 -5.50 -0.45
CA ALA A 108 -16.84 -6.72 -0.45
C ALA A 108 -18.35 -6.45 -0.33
N VAL A 109 -18.76 -5.21 -0.06
CA VAL A 109 -20.18 -4.80 -0.01
C VAL A 109 -20.59 -4.29 -1.39
N GLU A 110 -21.60 -4.92 -1.97
CA GLU A 110 -22.13 -4.64 -3.33
C GLU A 110 -23.00 -3.36 -3.36
N GLU A 111 -22.43 -2.24 -2.93
CA GLU A 111 -23.11 -0.94 -2.88
C GLU A 111 -22.22 0.17 -3.43
N MET A 112 -22.80 1.14 -4.15
CA MET A 112 -22.02 2.22 -4.78
C MET A 112 -21.29 3.11 -3.77
N TRP A 113 -21.91 3.40 -2.63
CA TRP A 113 -21.25 4.16 -1.57
C TRP A 113 -20.05 3.41 -0.99
N ALA A 114 -20.16 2.08 -0.88
CA ALA A 114 -19.11 1.21 -0.38
C ALA A 114 -17.96 1.14 -1.39
N PHE A 115 -18.27 0.97 -2.68
CA PHE A 115 -17.29 0.98 -3.77
C PHE A 115 -16.40 2.24 -3.73
N TYR A 116 -16.99 3.44 -3.78
CA TYR A 116 -16.20 4.68 -3.76
C TYR A 116 -15.46 4.89 -2.44
N SER A 117 -16.10 4.59 -1.30
CA SER A 117 -15.44 4.70 0.01
C SER A 117 -14.25 3.76 0.13
N GLY A 118 -14.38 2.53 -0.38
CA GLY A 118 -13.31 1.53 -0.44
C GLY A 118 -12.12 2.02 -1.25
N LEU A 119 -12.36 2.55 -2.46
CA LEU A 119 -11.31 3.13 -3.30
C LEU A 119 -10.60 4.31 -2.62
N VAL A 120 -11.35 5.22 -1.99
CA VAL A 120 -10.77 6.36 -1.25
C VAL A 120 -9.90 5.88 -0.10
N LEU A 121 -10.38 4.93 0.70
CA LEU A 121 -9.61 4.37 1.82
C LEU A 121 -8.32 3.70 1.34
N ILE A 122 -8.36 2.97 0.22
CA ILE A 122 -7.17 2.37 -0.37
C ILE A 122 -6.18 3.45 -0.81
N VAL A 123 -6.64 4.48 -1.53
CA VAL A 123 -5.80 5.62 -1.95
C VAL A 123 -5.09 6.26 -0.76
N LEU A 124 -5.83 6.56 0.31
CA LEU A 124 -5.27 7.14 1.53
C LEU A 124 -4.31 6.17 2.25
N GLY A 125 -4.67 4.89 2.28
CA GLY A 125 -3.88 3.83 2.88
C GLY A 125 -2.52 3.66 2.20
N VAL A 126 -2.50 3.57 0.86
CA VAL A 126 -1.26 3.52 0.08
C VAL A 126 -0.45 4.80 0.27
N GLY A 127 -1.11 5.97 0.25
CA GLY A 127 -0.44 7.26 0.47
C GLY A 127 0.30 7.35 1.80
N MET A 128 -0.27 6.77 2.85
CA MET A 128 0.34 6.71 4.19
C MET A 128 1.36 5.58 4.36
N LEU A 129 1.28 4.50 3.58
CA LEU A 129 2.16 3.35 3.70
C LEU A 129 3.41 3.48 2.81
N LYS A 130 3.22 3.70 1.51
CA LYS A 130 4.23 3.56 0.45
C LYS A 130 5.50 4.43 0.62
N PRO A 131 5.42 5.74 0.87
CA PRO A 131 6.63 6.55 1.08
C PRO A 131 7.34 6.21 2.41
N ASN A 132 6.58 5.71 3.38
CA ASN A 132 7.01 5.60 4.77
C ASN A 132 7.64 4.24 5.08
N ILE A 133 7.14 3.17 4.46
CA ILE A 133 7.67 1.81 4.63
C ILE A 133 9.10 1.69 4.06
N SER A 134 9.37 2.30 2.89
CA SER A 134 10.72 2.34 2.29
C SER A 134 11.70 3.13 3.16
N THR A 135 11.22 4.20 3.80
CA THR A 135 12.01 4.98 4.76
C THR A 135 12.36 4.14 6.00
N MET A 136 11.42 3.32 6.50
CA MET A 136 11.69 2.40 7.60
C MET A 136 12.74 1.35 7.23
N VAL A 137 12.71 0.79 6.02
CA VAL A 137 13.76 -0.15 5.54
C VAL A 137 15.13 0.50 5.58
N GLY A 138 15.24 1.74 5.06
CA GLY A 138 16.50 2.49 5.12
C GLY A 138 17.00 2.73 6.55
N GLY A 139 16.08 2.96 7.49
CA GLY A 139 16.38 3.17 8.91
C GLY A 139 16.82 1.92 9.67
N LEU A 140 16.71 0.72 9.09
CA LEU A 140 17.23 -0.52 9.70
C LEU A 140 18.75 -0.63 9.63
N TYR A 141 19.38 0.09 8.71
CA TYR A 141 20.82 -0.01 8.43
C TYR A 141 21.56 1.25 8.89
N LYS A 142 22.75 1.07 9.47
CA LYS A 142 23.64 2.19 9.79
C LYS A 142 24.15 2.83 8.50
N GLN A 143 24.52 4.11 8.57
CA GLN A 143 25.21 4.77 7.47
C GLN A 143 26.51 4.02 7.13
N GLY A 144 26.70 3.69 5.86
CA GLY A 144 27.85 2.91 5.38
C GLY A 144 27.69 1.38 5.47
N ASP A 145 26.56 0.86 5.94
CA ASP A 145 26.32 -0.59 5.95
C ASP A 145 26.07 -1.12 4.53
N ILE A 146 26.99 -1.95 4.03
CA ILE A 146 26.95 -2.56 2.69
C ILE A 146 25.73 -3.47 2.46
N ARG A 147 25.04 -3.90 3.53
CA ARG A 147 23.85 -4.75 3.44
C ARG A 147 22.60 -3.96 3.07
N ARG A 148 22.63 -2.63 3.17
CA ARG A 148 21.49 -1.76 2.90
C ARG A 148 20.93 -2.00 1.49
N ASP A 149 21.79 -2.04 0.49
CA ASP A 149 21.37 -2.21 -0.90
C ASP A 149 20.70 -3.57 -1.12
N LYS A 150 21.30 -4.64 -0.59
CA LYS A 150 20.70 -5.99 -0.59
C LYS A 150 19.38 -6.03 0.17
N GLY A 151 19.26 -5.27 1.27
CA GLY A 151 18.03 -5.12 2.03
C GLY A 151 16.90 -4.52 1.18
N PHE A 152 17.19 -3.46 0.42
CA PHE A 152 16.24 -2.90 -0.54
C PHE A 152 15.91 -3.88 -1.67
N THR A 153 16.88 -4.64 -2.18
CA THR A 153 16.60 -5.69 -3.18
C THR A 153 15.63 -6.74 -2.64
N ILE A 154 15.85 -7.25 -1.42
CA ILE A 154 14.94 -8.20 -0.79
C ILE A 154 13.55 -7.58 -0.63
N PHE A 155 13.49 -6.35 -0.13
CA PHE A 155 12.24 -5.62 0.08
C PHE A 155 11.40 -5.48 -1.21
N TYR A 156 12.02 -5.11 -2.33
CA TYR A 156 11.30 -4.89 -3.60
C TYR A 156 10.93 -6.16 -4.38
N ILE A 157 11.47 -7.31 -4.00
CA ILE A 157 11.06 -8.60 -4.60
C ILE A 157 9.73 -9.09 -4.00
N GLY A 158 9.35 -8.59 -2.83
CA GLY A 158 8.05 -8.85 -2.20
C GLY A 158 6.96 -8.01 -2.81
#